data_AF-A0A0N5BCB8-F1
#
_entry.id   AF-A0A0N5BCB8-F1
#
_cell.length_a   1.000
_cell.length_b   1.000
_cell.length_c   1.000
_cell.angle_alpha   90.00
_cell.angle_beta   90.00
_cell.angle_gamma   90.00
#
_symmetry.space_group_name_H-M   'P 1'
#
loop_
_entity.id
_entity.type
_entity.pdbx_description
1 polymer ?
#
loop_
_entity_poly.entity_id
_entity_poly.type
_entity_poly.pdbx_seq_one_letter_code
_entity_poly.pdbx_strand_id
1 'polypeptide(L)'
;MKIFTVAFYFAILVGATFSNPQMPNAVSSHLCSSCEYLFGEVKKVMPTVKKSTEHQFVNTIKETCDKMLHAIPLMDKVCKQVSEDVIEEVCKDLNETEKSVDPKEICSTLKMC
;
A
#
# COMPACT_ATOMS: atom_id res chain seq x y z
N MET A 1 30.59 10.36 39.20
CA MET A 1 29.38 9.60 38.83
C MET A 1 28.33 10.55 38.29
N LYS A 2 28.18 10.68 36.96
CA LYS A 2 27.05 11.38 36.27
C LYS A 2 27.19 11.38 34.74
N ILE A 3 28.41 11.17 34.21
CA ILE A 3 28.69 11.25 32.77
C ILE A 3 28.36 9.93 32.05
N PHE A 4 28.48 8.78 32.72
CA PHE A 4 28.25 7.47 32.10
C PHE A 4 26.76 7.11 31.88
N THR A 5 25.82 7.84 32.50
CA THR A 5 24.39 7.53 32.38
C THR A 5 23.77 8.09 31.08
N VAL A 6 24.40 9.09 30.46
CA VAL A 6 23.88 9.72 29.23
C VAL A 6 24.18 8.87 27.98
N ALA A 7 25.30 8.14 27.98
CA ALA A 7 25.67 7.29 26.86
C ALA A 7 24.71 6.09 26.68
N PHE A 8 24.11 5.59 27.76
CA PHE A 8 23.16 4.47 27.67
C PHE A 8 21.79 4.88 27.10
N TYR A 9 21.40 6.15 27.22
CA TYR A 9 20.12 6.64 26.67
C TYR A 9 20.15 6.81 25.14
N PHE A 10 21.32 7.12 24.56
CA PHE A 10 21.45 7.26 23.11
C PHE A 10 21.51 5.92 22.38
N ALA A 11 21.95 4.84 23.04
CA ALA A 11 21.95 3.50 22.43
C ALA A 11 20.52 2.95 22.20
N ILE A 12 19.56 3.34 23.04
CA ILE A 12 18.15 2.90 22.92
C ILE A 12 17.44 3.65 21.77
N LEU A 13 17.83 4.90 21.48
CA LEU A 13 17.24 5.69 20.39
C LEU A 13 17.73 5.25 19.00
N VAL A 14 18.95 4.71 18.88
CA VAL A 14 19.44 4.19 17.58
C VAL A 14 19.05 2.72 17.36
N GLY A 15 18.81 1.95 18.43
CA GLY A 15 18.27 0.59 18.33
C GLY A 15 16.81 0.50 17.88
N ALA A 16 16.07 1.63 17.89
CA ALA A 16 14.71 1.72 17.35
C ALA A 16 14.68 2.05 15.84
N THR A 17 15.82 2.01 15.16
CA THR A 17 15.85 2.10 13.68
C THR A 17 15.31 0.79 13.10
N PHE A 18 14.00 0.81 12.79
CA PHE A 18 13.31 -0.12 11.91
C PHE A 18 13.52 -1.59 12.29
N SER A 19 12.91 -2.00 13.40
CA SER A 19 12.25 -3.30 13.38
C SER A 19 11.19 -3.22 12.29
N ASN A 20 11.57 -3.47 11.04
CA ASN A 20 10.62 -3.82 9.99
C ASN A 20 9.95 -5.07 10.59
N PRO A 21 8.70 -5.00 11.06
CA PRO A 21 8.04 -6.23 11.47
C PRO A 21 7.95 -7.00 10.17
N GLN A 22 8.81 -8.03 10.00
CA GLN A 22 8.58 -9.02 8.96
C GLN A 22 7.18 -9.51 9.24
N MET A 23 6.22 -9.05 8.42
CA MET A 23 4.85 -9.50 8.59
C MET A 23 4.90 -11.01 8.47
N PRO A 24 4.25 -11.73 9.39
CA PRO A 24 4.17 -13.18 9.27
C PRO A 24 3.73 -13.54 7.86
N ASN A 25 4.33 -14.54 7.23
CA ASN A 25 4.03 -14.93 5.84
C ASN A 25 2.53 -15.16 5.56
N ALA A 26 1.76 -15.54 6.58
CA ALA A 26 0.30 -15.64 6.49
C ALA A 26 -0.38 -14.26 6.32
N VAL A 27 0.07 -13.25 7.08
CA VAL A 27 -0.43 -11.88 6.99
C VAL A 27 -0.03 -11.25 5.65
N SER A 28 1.19 -11.49 5.15
CA SER A 28 1.58 -11.00 3.82
C SER A 28 0.76 -11.67 2.71
N SER A 29 0.50 -12.98 2.79
CA SER A 29 -0.35 -13.69 1.82
C SER A 29 -1.80 -13.18 1.80
N HIS A 30 -2.37 -12.88 2.97
CA HIS A 30 -3.71 -12.29 3.07
C HIS A 30 -3.75 -10.83 2.57
N LEU A 31 -2.67 -10.06 2.75
CA LEU A 31 -2.56 -8.70 2.22
C LEU A 31 -2.39 -8.71 0.70
N CYS A 32 -1.56 -9.60 0.15
CA CYS A 32 -1.38 -9.77 -1.28
C CYS A 32 -2.71 -10.12 -1.96
N SER A 33 -3.43 -11.13 -1.46
CA SER A 33 -4.74 -11.51 -2.00
C SER A 33 -5.78 -10.40 -1.91
N SER A 34 -5.83 -9.66 -0.80
CA SER A 34 -6.77 -8.54 -0.64
C SER A 34 -6.44 -7.36 -1.56
N CYS A 35 -5.15 -7.07 -1.76
CA CYS A 35 -4.67 -6.07 -2.69
C CYS A 35 -5.00 -6.46 -4.15
N GLU A 36 -4.69 -7.70 -4.55
CA GLU A 36 -4.99 -8.18 -5.90
C GLU A 36 -6.50 -8.15 -6.18
N TYR A 37 -7.32 -8.45 -5.18
CA TYR A 37 -8.77 -8.35 -5.29
C TYR A 37 -9.22 -6.89 -5.52
N LEU A 38 -8.74 -5.95 -4.69
CA LEU A 38 -9.04 -4.53 -4.83
C LEU A 38 -8.72 -4.02 -6.23
N PHE A 39 -7.49 -4.24 -6.70
CA PHE A 39 -7.07 -3.77 -8.01
C PHE A 39 -7.69 -4.57 -9.16
N GLY A 40 -8.11 -5.82 -8.93
CA GLY A 40 -8.92 -6.59 -9.86
C GLY A 40 -10.29 -5.95 -10.11
N GLU A 41 -10.91 -5.42 -9.06
CA GLU A 41 -12.21 -4.72 -9.16
C GLU A 41 -12.04 -3.32 -9.76
N VAL A 42 -10.97 -2.60 -9.40
CA VAL A 42 -10.61 -1.33 -10.06
C VAL A 42 -10.38 -1.54 -11.56
N LYS A 43 -9.67 -2.61 -11.96
CA LYS A 43 -9.42 -2.95 -13.38
C LYS A 43 -10.71 -3.17 -14.17
N LYS A 44 -11.77 -3.71 -13.55
CA LYS A 44 -13.07 -3.89 -14.23
C LYS A 44 -13.71 -2.56 -14.61
N VAL A 45 -13.50 -1.54 -13.79
CA VAL A 45 -14.07 -0.19 -13.97
C VAL A 45 -13.15 0.68 -14.83
N MET A 46 -11.85 0.63 -14.56
CA MET A 46 -10.79 1.35 -15.25
C MET A 46 -9.67 0.36 -15.63
N PRO A 47 -9.77 -0.30 -16.79
CA PRO A 47 -8.75 -1.25 -17.22
C PRO A 47 -7.43 -0.58 -17.61
N THR A 48 -7.48 0.70 -17.98
CA THR A 48 -6.32 1.52 -18.33
C THR A 48 -6.33 2.83 -17.57
N VAL A 49 -5.14 3.33 -17.23
CA VAL A 49 -4.97 4.63 -16.57
C VAL A 49 -4.18 5.53 -17.51
N LYS A 50 -4.70 6.74 -17.70
CA LYS A 50 -4.03 7.84 -18.39
C LYS A 50 -3.79 8.96 -17.40
N LYS A 51 -2.84 9.84 -17.73
CA LYS A 51 -2.60 11.07 -16.95
C LYS A 51 -3.84 11.94 -16.78
N SER A 52 -4.71 12.02 -17.78
CA SER A 52 -5.96 12.77 -17.69
C SER A 52 -7.01 12.13 -16.78
N THR A 53 -6.85 10.86 -16.40
CA THR A 53 -7.79 10.08 -15.58
C THR A 53 -7.23 9.74 -14.20
N GLU A 54 -6.10 10.33 -13.80
CA GLU A 54 -5.45 10.06 -12.52
C GLU A 54 -6.41 10.29 -11.34
N HIS A 55 -7.06 11.45 -11.28
CA HIS A 55 -8.08 11.73 -10.27
C HIS A 55 -9.24 10.72 -10.28
N GLN A 56 -9.62 10.24 -11.46
CA GLN A 56 -10.68 9.23 -11.59
C GLN A 56 -10.23 7.87 -11.07
N PHE A 57 -8.96 7.51 -11.29
CA PHE A 57 -8.35 6.29 -10.74
C PHE A 57 -8.33 6.33 -9.20
N VAL A 58 -7.87 7.44 -8.62
CA VAL A 58 -7.88 7.66 -7.16
C VAL A 58 -9.28 7.51 -6.58
N ASN A 59 -10.28 8.14 -7.21
CA ASN A 59 -11.66 8.05 -6.75
C ASN A 59 -12.21 6.62 -6.89
N THR A 60 -11.89 5.93 -7.98
CA THR A 60 -12.31 4.54 -8.20
C THR A 60 -11.75 3.61 -7.13
N ILE A 61 -10.47 3.79 -6.75
CA ILE A 61 -9.87 3.03 -5.64
C ILE A 61 -10.62 3.31 -4.34
N LYS A 62 -10.86 4.59 -3.99
CA LYS A 62 -11.57 4.96 -2.76
C LYS A 62 -12.97 4.36 -2.69
N GLU A 63 -13.76 4.48 -3.76
CA GLU A 63 -15.09 3.91 -3.82
C GLU A 63 -15.08 2.37 -3.72
N THR A 64 -14.09 1.73 -4.34
CA THR A 64 -13.95 0.28 -4.30
C THR A 64 -13.56 -0.18 -2.89
N CYS A 65 -12.65 0.55 -2.24
CA CYS A 65 -12.30 0.38 -0.85
C CYS A 65 -13.52 0.49 0.07
N ASP A 66 -14.28 1.59 0.00
CA ASP A 66 -15.46 1.81 0.84
C ASP A 66 -16.50 0.68 0.69
N LYS A 67 -16.69 0.17 -0.54
CA LYS A 67 -17.58 -0.97 -0.80
C LYS A 67 -17.09 -2.27 -0.16
N MET A 68 -15.77 -2.43 0.02
CA MET A 68 -15.15 -3.69 0.43
C MET A 68 -14.71 -3.72 1.90
N LEU A 69 -14.67 -2.57 2.59
CA LEU A 69 -14.30 -2.47 4.00
C LEU A 69 -15.08 -3.44 4.91
N HIS A 70 -16.33 -3.76 4.54
CA HIS A 70 -17.18 -4.69 5.30
C HIS A 70 -17.22 -6.11 4.73
N ALA A 71 -16.71 -6.33 3.52
CA ALA A 71 -16.80 -7.60 2.81
C ALA A 71 -15.54 -8.45 2.92
N ILE A 72 -14.36 -7.83 3.08
CA ILE A 72 -13.07 -8.52 3.03
C ILE A 72 -12.24 -8.25 4.30
N PRO A 73 -11.81 -9.30 5.02
CA PRO A 73 -10.89 -9.15 6.14
C PRO A 73 -9.60 -8.44 5.71
N LEU A 74 -9.09 -7.52 6.53
CA LEU A 74 -7.86 -6.74 6.27
C LEU A 74 -7.94 -5.72 5.12
N MET A 75 -9.12 -5.53 4.52
CA MET A 75 -9.31 -4.49 3.52
C MET A 75 -9.11 -3.09 4.10
N ASP A 76 -9.40 -2.88 5.38
CA ASP A 76 -9.12 -1.61 6.07
C ASP A 76 -7.64 -1.24 6.00
N LYS A 77 -6.75 -2.22 6.23
CA LYS A 77 -5.31 -2.06 6.22
C LYS A 77 -4.77 -1.84 4.81
N VAL A 78 -5.27 -2.60 3.83
CA VAL A 78 -4.92 -2.40 2.41
C VAL A 78 -5.35 -1.01 1.96
N CYS A 79 -6.61 -0.65 2.18
CA CYS A 79 -7.16 0.65 1.77
C CYS A 79 -6.45 1.82 2.44
N LYS A 80 -6.13 1.69 3.73
CA LYS A 80 -5.35 2.70 4.45
C LYS A 80 -3.96 2.89 3.83
N GLN A 81 -3.21 1.81 3.62
CA GLN A 81 -1.88 1.88 3.00
C GLN A 81 -1.92 2.42 1.57
N VAL A 82 -2.91 2.04 0.77
CA VAL A 82 -3.10 2.57 -0.59
C VAL A 82 -3.42 4.07 -0.55
N SER A 83 -4.24 4.51 0.41
CA SER A 83 -4.71 5.90 0.53
C SER A 83 -3.70 6.89 1.13
N GLU A 84 -2.80 6.42 2.01
CA GLU A 84 -1.92 7.32 2.78
C GLU A 84 -0.56 7.55 2.10
N ASP A 85 -0.01 6.62 1.30
CA ASP A 85 1.38 6.74 0.80
C ASP A 85 1.61 6.34 -0.67
N VAL A 86 0.63 5.74 -1.36
CA VAL A 86 0.96 4.90 -2.55
C VAL A 86 0.32 5.41 -3.83
N ILE A 87 -0.84 6.05 -3.74
CA ILE A 87 -1.57 6.50 -4.91
C ILE A 87 -0.72 7.43 -5.77
N GLU A 88 0.13 8.28 -5.19
CA GLU A 88 1.08 9.11 -5.97
C GLU A 88 2.16 8.28 -6.68
N GLU A 89 2.75 7.27 -6.04
CA GLU A 89 3.78 6.41 -6.67
C GLU A 89 3.18 5.53 -7.77
N VAL A 90 2.03 4.90 -7.52
CA VAL A 90 1.32 4.08 -8.51
C VAL A 90 0.83 4.94 -9.67
N CYS A 91 0.34 6.16 -9.41
CA CYS A 91 -0.04 7.06 -10.48
C CYS A 91 1.17 7.56 -11.28
N LYS A 92 2.32 7.82 -10.63
CA LYS A 92 3.55 8.20 -11.33
C LYS A 92 4.03 7.10 -12.28
N ASP A 93 3.99 5.84 -11.85
CA ASP A 93 4.37 4.69 -12.68
C ASP A 93 3.37 4.41 -13.82
N LEU A 94 2.08 4.72 -13.63
CA LEU A 94 1.01 4.59 -14.62
C LEU A 94 0.91 5.82 -15.56
N ASN A 95 1.50 6.96 -15.20
CA ASN A 95 1.37 8.22 -15.93
C ASN A 95 2.35 8.38 -17.11
N GLU A 96 3.44 7.62 -17.15
CA GLU A 96 4.47 7.76 -18.20
C GLU A 96 4.16 6.98 -19.49
N THR A 97 3.17 6.09 -19.46
CA THR A 97 2.71 5.34 -20.64
C THR A 97 1.28 4.91 -20.34
N GLU A 98 0.33 4.98 -21.28
CA GLU A 98 -1.01 4.39 -21.06
C GLU A 98 -0.86 2.93 -20.63
N LYS A 99 -0.95 2.67 -19.32
CA LYS A 99 -0.67 1.35 -18.74
C LYS A 99 -1.98 0.70 -18.31
N SER A 100 -2.05 -0.61 -18.55
CA SER A 100 -3.11 -1.43 -17.99
C SER A 100 -2.98 -1.44 -16.48
N VAL A 101 -4.11 -1.44 -15.77
CA VAL A 101 -4.13 -1.81 -14.35
C VAL A 101 -3.74 -3.29 -14.27
N ASP A 102 -2.59 -3.57 -13.68
CA ASP A 102 -2.15 -4.93 -13.36
C ASP A 102 -2.14 -5.10 -11.84
N PRO A 103 -3.07 -5.89 -11.28
CA PRO A 103 -3.15 -6.08 -9.83
C PRO A 103 -1.87 -6.65 -9.23
N LYS A 104 -1.16 -7.54 -9.93
CA LYS A 104 0.05 -8.18 -9.40
C LYS A 104 1.21 -7.21 -9.34
N GLU A 105 1.41 -6.47 -10.43
CA GLU A 105 2.48 -5.46 -10.51
C GLU A 105 2.26 -4.38 -9.44
N ILE A 106 1.05 -3.84 -9.35
CA ILE A 106 0.71 -2.80 -8.37
C ILE A 106 0.91 -3.31 -6.94
N CYS A 107 0.42 -4.51 -6.61
CA CYS A 107 0.54 -5.07 -5.27
C CYS A 107 1.98 -5.45 -4.88
N SER A 108 2.83 -5.74 -5.87
CA SER A 108 4.27 -5.95 -5.68
C SER A 108 5.01 -4.63 -5.44
N THR A 109 4.70 -3.57 -6.21
CA THR A 109 5.24 -2.21 -5.98
C THR A 109 4.88 -1.72 -4.58
N LEU A 110 3.66 -2.05 -4.16
CA LEU A 110 3.13 -1.80 -2.82
C LEU A 110 3.77 -2.60 -1.69
N LYS A 111 4.59 -3.61 -2.01
CA LYS A 111 5.18 -4.55 -1.04
C LYS A 111 4.13 -5.26 -0.19
N MET A 112 2.92 -5.43 -0.74
CA MET A 112 1.86 -6.25 -0.16
C MET A 112 1.97 -7.70 -0.66
N CYS A 113 2.56 -7.85 -1.85
CA CYS A 113 3.21 -9.03 -2.39
C CYS A 113 4.73 -8.69 -2.49
#